data_AF-A0A2A4WAQ7-F1
#
_entry.id   AF-A0A2A4WAQ7-F1
#
_cell.length_a   1.000
_cell.length_b   1.000
_cell.length_c   1.000
_cell.angle_alpha   90.00
_cell.angle_beta   90.00
_cell.angle_gamma   90.00
#
_symmetry.space_group_name_H-M   'P 1'
#
loop_
_entity.id
_entity.type
_entity.pdbx_description
1 polymer ?
#
loop_
_entity_poly.entity_id
_entity_poly.type
_entity_poly.pdbx_seq_one_letter_code
_entity_poly.pdbx_strand_id
1 'polypeptide(L)'
;MNKRRFPSLYIPHGAGPCFFMDWTMGPADTWDKMAAWLRQVGASVSNQSGAKPDAVVVFSAHWENEVVTINSSATPALYFDYYNFPPHTYELTYPAPGHPALATVIEDLLTKA
;
A
#
# COMPACT_ATOMS: atom_id res chain seq x y z
N MET A 1 -9.13 12.16 -26.21
CA MET A 1 -8.01 11.39 -25.61
C MET A 1 -8.57 10.08 -25.08
N ASN A 2 -8.02 8.94 -25.51
CA ASN A 2 -8.45 7.63 -24.99
C ASN A 2 -7.96 7.53 -23.54
N LYS A 3 -8.88 7.51 -22.56
CA LYS A 3 -8.52 7.42 -21.14
C LYS A 3 -7.90 6.04 -20.89
N ARG A 4 -6.58 6.00 -20.71
CA ARG A 4 -5.87 4.81 -20.25
C ARG A 4 -6.39 4.45 -18.86
N ARG A 5 -6.92 3.23 -18.71
CA ARG A 5 -7.41 2.72 -17.42
C ARG A 5 -6.35 1.79 -16.82
N PHE A 6 -6.06 2.01 -15.55
CA PHE A 6 -5.25 1.11 -14.74
C PHE A 6 -6.15 0.12 -14.01
N PRO A 7 -5.67 -1.09 -13.71
CA PRO A 7 -6.44 -2.08 -12.96
C PRO A 7 -6.62 -1.63 -11.50
N SER A 8 -7.76 -2.00 -10.90
CA SER A 8 -7.93 -2.01 -9.45
C SER A 8 -7.51 -3.38 -8.93
N LEU A 9 -6.68 -3.41 -7.89
CA LEU A 9 -6.15 -4.63 -7.30
C LEU A 9 -6.64 -4.79 -5.86
N TYR A 10 -6.98 -6.02 -5.48
CA TYR A 10 -7.16 -6.42 -4.10
C TYR A 10 -5.91 -7.21 -3.67
N ILE A 11 -5.16 -6.68 -2.71
CA ILE A 11 -3.82 -7.18 -2.36
C ILE A 11 -3.84 -7.67 -0.91
N PRO A 12 -3.46 -8.93 -0.65
CA PRO A 12 -3.23 -9.38 0.72
C PRO A 12 -1.96 -8.74 1.28
N HIS A 13 -2.03 -8.17 2.48
CA HIS A 13 -0.88 -7.51 3.13
C HIS A 13 -0.08 -8.44 4.07
N GLY A 14 -0.47 -9.71 4.20
CA GLY A 14 0.22 -10.68 5.04
C GLY A 14 0.07 -10.42 6.54
N ALA A 15 0.88 -11.11 7.34
CA ALA A 15 0.90 -10.93 8.80
C ALA A 15 1.97 -9.92 9.20
N GLY A 16 1.57 -8.73 9.65
CA GLY A 16 2.47 -7.71 10.21
C GLY A 16 3.80 -7.56 9.43
N PRO A 17 4.96 -7.60 10.09
CA PRO A 17 6.27 -7.45 9.46
C PRO A 17 6.84 -8.77 8.90
N CYS A 18 6.00 -9.70 8.44
CA CYS A 18 6.43 -11.06 8.08
C CYS A 18 7.59 -11.14 7.07
N PHE A 19 7.77 -10.14 6.21
CA PHE A 19 8.84 -10.09 5.21
C PHE A 19 10.18 -9.56 5.75
N PHE A 20 10.21 -9.06 6.99
CA PHE A 20 11.34 -8.34 7.59
C PHE A 20 11.84 -9.00 8.88
N MET A 21 11.48 -10.26 9.10
CA MET A 21 11.86 -11.01 10.30
C MET A 21 12.08 -12.48 9.95
N ASP A 22 12.81 -13.18 10.82
CA ASP A 22 12.86 -14.63 10.79
C ASP A 22 11.53 -15.20 11.27
N TRP A 23 10.82 -15.89 10.38
CA TRP A 23 9.51 -16.44 10.69
C TRP A 23 9.61 -17.72 11.52
N THR A 24 8.98 -17.74 12.69
CA THR A 24 9.00 -18.88 13.63
C THR A 24 7.63 -19.49 13.89
N MET A 25 6.55 -18.89 13.38
CA MET A 25 5.16 -19.31 13.61
C MET A 25 4.65 -20.33 12.57
N GLY A 26 5.56 -21.11 11.99
CA GLY A 26 5.25 -22.09 10.93
C GLY A 26 6.50 -22.41 10.09
N PRO A 27 6.32 -23.00 8.90
CA PRO A 27 7.41 -23.21 7.94
C PRO A 27 8.17 -21.90 7.65
N ALA A 28 9.49 -21.95 7.61
CA ALA A 28 10.31 -20.75 7.41
C ALA A 28 10.02 -20.03 6.07
N ASP A 29 9.57 -20.76 5.05
CA ASP A 29 9.24 -20.29 3.70
C ASP A 29 7.78 -19.84 3.54
N THR A 30 7.01 -19.74 4.63
CA THR A 30 5.56 -19.42 4.62
C THR A 30 5.22 -18.22 3.74
N TRP A 31 6.08 -17.19 3.73
CA TRP A 31 5.81 -15.91 3.07
C TRP A 31 6.49 -15.76 1.71
N ASP A 32 7.34 -16.70 1.29
CA ASP A 32 8.21 -16.55 0.12
C ASP A 32 7.42 -16.37 -1.17
N LYS A 33 6.39 -17.20 -1.38
CA LYS A 33 5.52 -17.11 -2.57
C LYS A 33 4.76 -15.78 -2.63
N MET A 34 4.30 -15.29 -1.49
CA MET A 34 3.60 -13.99 -1.40
C MET A 34 4.57 -12.84 -1.66
N ALA A 35 5.75 -12.87 -1.05
CA ALA A 35 6.79 -11.87 -1.29
C ALA A 35 7.21 -11.84 -2.77
N ALA A 36 7.40 -13.00 -3.39
CA ALA A 36 7.72 -13.12 -4.80
C ALA A 36 6.63 -12.52 -5.70
N TRP A 37 5.35 -12.77 -5.37
CA TRP A 37 4.23 -12.19 -6.11
C TRP A 37 4.14 -10.66 -5.92
N LEU A 38 4.23 -10.15 -4.68
CA LEU A 38 4.16 -8.72 -4.38
C LEU A 38 5.25 -7.92 -5.11
N ARG A 39 6.47 -8.46 -5.21
CA ARG A 39 7.58 -7.84 -5.95
C ARG A 39 7.26 -7.66 -7.44
N GLN A 40 6.36 -8.45 -8.00
CA GLN A 40 6.00 -8.41 -9.42
C GLN A 40 4.81 -7.48 -9.72
N VAL A 41 4.00 -7.13 -8.71
CA VAL A 41 2.74 -6.39 -8.90
C VAL A 41 2.94 -5.08 -9.68
N GLY A 42 3.94 -4.27 -9.33
CA GLY A 42 4.20 -2.99 -10.00
C GLY A 42 4.53 -3.14 -11.49
N ALA A 43 5.32 -4.16 -11.84
CA ALA A 43 5.63 -4.48 -13.23
C ALA A 43 4.38 -4.99 -13.97
N SER A 44 3.59 -5.86 -13.35
CA SER A 44 2.34 -6.37 -13.94
C SER A 44 1.35 -5.26 -14.26
N VAL A 45 1.15 -4.30 -13.36
CA VAL A 45 0.30 -3.11 -13.60
C VAL A 45 0.79 -2.33 -14.82
N SER A 46 2.10 -2.09 -14.89
CA SER A 46 2.67 -1.29 -15.97
C SER A 46 2.59 -2.00 -17.33
N ASN A 47 2.85 -3.31 -17.34
CA ASN A 47 2.79 -4.15 -18.54
C ASN A 47 1.36 -4.28 -19.07
N GLN A 48 0.37 -4.44 -18.19
CA GLN A 48 -1.03 -4.57 -18.57
C GLN A 48 -1.60 -3.25 -19.14
N SER A 49 -1.20 -2.10 -18.57
CA SER A 49 -1.72 -0.79 -18.98
C SER A 49 -0.87 -0.06 -20.03
N GLY A 50 0.32 -0.58 -20.35
CA GLY A 50 1.24 0.02 -21.33
C GLY A 50 1.90 1.33 -20.88
N ALA A 51 1.93 1.62 -19.57
CA ALA A 51 2.74 2.65 -18.92
C ALA A 51 2.77 2.47 -17.41
N LYS A 52 3.70 3.15 -16.75
CA LYS A 52 3.70 3.34 -15.29
C LYS A 52 2.58 4.31 -14.88
N PRO A 53 1.84 4.05 -13.79
CA PRO A 53 0.90 5.02 -13.24
C PRO A 53 1.62 6.22 -12.60
N ASP A 54 1.01 7.41 -12.72
CA ASP A 54 1.53 8.63 -12.09
C ASP A 54 1.33 8.64 -10.57
N ALA A 55 0.29 7.96 -10.08
CA ALA A 55 -0.04 7.81 -8.68
C ALA A 55 -0.75 6.49 -8.40
N VAL A 56 -0.72 6.05 -7.14
CA VAL A 56 -1.49 4.89 -6.64
C VAL A 56 -2.37 5.38 -5.50
N VAL A 57 -3.67 5.09 -5.59
CA VAL A 57 -4.62 5.32 -4.51
C VAL A 57 -4.78 4.01 -3.74
N VAL A 58 -4.48 4.03 -2.44
CA VAL A 58 -4.53 2.85 -1.58
C VAL A 58 -5.71 2.99 -0.62
N PHE A 59 -6.56 1.98 -0.58
CA PHE A 59 -7.58 1.80 0.46
C PHE A 59 -7.06 0.75 1.43
N SER A 60 -6.81 1.13 2.67
CA SER A 60 -6.30 0.22 3.70
C SER A 60 -7.43 -0.26 4.58
N ALA A 61 -7.47 -1.57 4.87
CA ALA A 61 -8.38 -2.14 5.85
C ALA A 61 -8.11 -1.65 7.28
N HIS A 62 -6.89 -1.16 7.55
CA HIS A 62 -6.48 -0.62 8.87
C HIS A 62 -6.62 0.90 8.97
N TRP A 63 -7.14 1.57 7.93
CA TRP A 63 -7.42 2.99 7.97
C TRP A 63 -8.89 3.23 8.28
N GLU A 64 -9.23 3.14 9.57
CA GLU A 64 -10.60 3.20 10.06
C GLU A 64 -10.90 4.55 10.71
N ASN A 65 -11.99 5.19 10.29
CA ASN A 65 -12.53 6.42 10.87
C ASN A 65 -14.07 6.42 10.69
N GLU A 66 -14.79 7.17 11.53
CA GLU A 66 -16.26 7.29 11.43
C GLU A 66 -16.72 7.89 10.09
N VAL A 67 -15.87 8.71 9.48
CA VAL A 67 -16.07 9.30 8.15
C VAL A 67 -14.89 8.95 7.26
N VAL A 68 -15.09 9.01 5.94
CA VAL A 68 -14.00 8.79 4.98
C VAL A 68 -12.94 9.88 5.16
N THR A 69 -11.74 9.48 5.53
CA THR A 69 -10.59 10.38 5.69
C THR A 69 -9.51 10.05 4.66
N ILE A 70 -8.81 11.06 4.18
CA ILE A 70 -7.77 10.94 3.16
C ILE A 70 -6.45 11.42 3.76
N ASN A 71 -5.39 10.62 3.65
CA ASN A 71 -4.05 11.09 3.97
C ASN A 71 -3.55 12.02 2.84
N SER A 72 -3.42 13.31 3.14
CA SER A 72 -3.02 14.36 2.20
C SER A 72 -1.61 14.90 2.45
N SER A 73 -0.83 14.30 3.36
CA SER A 73 0.53 14.75 3.65
C SER A 73 1.43 14.58 2.42
N ALA A 74 2.32 15.54 2.16
CA ALA A 74 3.35 15.43 1.11
C ALA A 74 4.44 14.41 1.48
N THR A 75 4.65 14.19 2.77
CA THR A 75 5.58 13.22 3.36
C THR A 75 4.85 12.47 4.46
N PRO A 76 3.97 11.51 4.12
CA PRO A 76 3.22 10.74 5.10
C PRO A 76 4.16 10.01 6.06
N ALA A 77 3.80 10.01 7.35
CA ALA A 77 4.48 9.18 8.34
C ALA A 77 4.21 7.70 8.08
N LEU A 78 5.17 6.85 8.45
CA LEU A 78 4.96 5.41 8.51
C LEU A 78 4.34 5.05 9.86
N TYR A 79 3.18 4.40 9.83
CA TYR A 79 2.50 3.89 11.01
C TYR A 79 2.71 2.38 11.12
N PHE A 80 3.01 1.91 12.33
CA PHE A 80 3.11 0.48 12.65
C PHE A 80 1.83 0.04 13.36
N ASP A 81 0.91 -0.57 12.62
CA ASP A 81 -0.39 -1.07 13.11
C ASP A 81 -0.35 -2.53 13.60
N TYR A 82 0.82 -2.97 14.09
CA TYR A 82 1.05 -4.31 14.62
C TYR A 82 1.90 -4.25 15.89
N TYR A 83 1.77 -5.25 16.75
CA TYR A 83 2.39 -5.30 18.07
C TYR A 83 2.97 -6.70 18.37
N ASN A 84 3.85 -6.77 19.37
CA ASN A 84 4.51 -8.01 19.83
C ASN A 84 5.43 -8.68 18.79
N PHE A 85 6.00 -7.89 17.87
CA PHE A 85 7.01 -8.35 16.92
C PHE A 85 8.43 -7.93 17.36
N PRO A 86 9.51 -8.48 16.76
CA PRO A 86 10.88 -8.11 17.10
C PRO A 86 11.13 -6.59 16.97
N PRO A 87 11.94 -5.99 17.86
CA PRO A 87 12.14 -4.53 17.87
C PRO A 87 12.58 -3.92 16.53
N HIS A 88 13.44 -4.61 15.78
CA HIS A 88 13.98 -4.11 14.52
C HIS A 88 12.91 -3.90 13.43
N THR A 89 11.73 -4.53 13.55
CA THR A 89 10.64 -4.32 12.59
C THR A 89 10.01 -2.93 12.72
N TYR A 90 10.13 -2.32 13.90
CA TYR A 90 9.66 -0.96 14.19
C TYR A 90 10.66 0.13 13.80
N GLU A 91 11.86 -0.27 13.35
CA GLU A 91 12.90 0.63 12.86
C GLU A 91 12.85 0.79 11.33
N LEU A 92 11.93 0.09 10.66
CA LEU A 92 11.74 0.19 9.22
C LEU A 92 11.37 1.63 8.83
N THR A 93 11.92 2.09 7.72
CA THR A 93 11.59 3.40 7.16
C THR A 93 11.07 3.24 5.74
N TYR A 94 10.00 3.96 5.42
CA TYR A 94 9.46 4.03 4.07
C TYR A 94 9.09 5.48 3.75
N PRO A 95 10.00 6.29 3.19
CA PRO A 95 9.75 7.69 2.87
C PRO A 95 8.92 7.82 1.60
N ALA A 96 7.67 7.38 1.66
CA ALA A 96 6.75 7.43 0.54
C ALA A 96 6.48 8.90 0.15
N PRO A 97 6.52 9.25 -1.14
CA PRO A 97 6.05 10.56 -1.58
C PRO A 97 4.52 10.59 -1.50
N GLY A 98 3.98 11.58 -0.80
CA GLY A 98 2.56 11.87 -0.84
C GLY A 98 2.17 12.69 -2.07
N HIS A 99 0.87 12.78 -2.34
CA HIS A 99 0.34 13.53 -3.49
C HIS A 99 -0.82 14.46 -3.09
N PRO A 100 -0.57 15.57 -2.36
CA PRO A 100 -1.63 16.42 -1.78
C PRO A 100 -2.65 16.92 -2.80
N ALA A 101 -2.21 17.31 -4.00
CA ALA A 101 -3.11 17.76 -5.06
C ALA A 101 -4.09 16.67 -5.51
N LEU A 102 -3.68 15.40 -5.51
CA LEU A 102 -4.56 14.28 -5.87
C LEU A 102 -5.54 14.00 -4.73
N ALA A 103 -5.11 14.14 -3.47
CA ALA A 103 -5.98 14.02 -2.32
C ALA A 103 -7.15 15.02 -2.39
N THR A 104 -6.89 16.29 -2.75
CA THR A 104 -7.94 17.30 -2.98
C THR A 104 -8.89 16.89 -4.10
N VAL A 105 -8.39 16.37 -5.23
CA VAL A 105 -9.27 15.88 -6.30
C VAL A 105 -10.15 14.72 -5.82
N ILE A 106 -9.64 13.81 -5.00
CA ILE A 106 -10.41 12.69 -4.46
C ILE A 106 -11.49 13.19 -3.48
N GLU A 107 -11.16 14.12 -2.59
CA GLU A 107 -12.11 14.76 -1.67
C GLU A 107 -13.26 15.43 -2.43
N ASP A 108 -12.94 16.21 -3.45
CA ASP A 108 -13.92 16.86 -4.33
C ASP A 108 -14.84 15.86 -5.02
N LEU A 109 -14.34 14.67 -5.39
CA LEU A 109 -15.15 13.63 -6.03
C LEU A 109 -16.07 12.93 -5.02
N LEU A 110 -15.61 12.71 -3.79
CA LEU A 110 -16.40 12.09 -2.74
C LEU A 110 -17.53 13.00 -2.25
N THR A 111 -17.31 14.31 -2.21
CA THR A 111 -18.31 15.30 -1.77
C THR A 111 -19.38 15.61 -2.81
N LYS A 112 -19.11 15.32 -4.09
CA LYS A 112 -20.05 15.51 -5.20
C LYS A 112 -20.93 14.28 -5.49
N ALA A 113 -20.62 13.15 -4.88
CA ALA A 113 -21.36 11.89 -5.01
C ALA A 113 -22.58 11.87 -4.08
#